data_AF-A0A1D2SIL4-F1
#
_entry.id   AF-A0A1D2SIL4-F1
#
_cell.length_a   1.000
_cell.length_b   1.000
_cell.length_c   1.000
_cell.angle_alpha   90.00
_cell.angle_beta   90.00
_cell.angle_gamma   90.00
#
_symmetry.space_group_name_H-M   'P 1'
#
loop_
_entity.id
_entity.type
_entity.pdbx_description
1 polymer ?
#
loop_
_entity_poly.entity_id
_entity_poly.type
_entity_poly.pdbx_seq_one_letter_code
_entity_poly.pdbx_strand_id
1 'polypeptide(L)'
;MATSPEIDPSDSRAQREVEAVMLRRLEERNPTWKRLAWQEAALGLGLPPIWQKAVPDAVWKTECGETIVVEAYSRIGQLTAGHRRKLAMDALKLLGLRHALSSVANARYLLLVPDELVESLRGDGWFPAALSLAAELVSVTLAPEEREQLHQASARQAQGQARLKRLGDGRAT
;
A
#
# COMPACT_ATOMS: atom_id res chain seq x y z
N MET A 1 -17.25 30.20 -19.43
CA MET A 1 -16.88 28.78 -19.60
C MET A 1 -15.93 28.42 -18.48
N ALA A 2 -16.40 27.68 -17.48
CA ALA A 2 -15.52 27.17 -16.43
C ALA A 2 -14.64 26.08 -17.06
N THR A 3 -13.33 26.32 -17.11
CA THR A 3 -12.34 25.28 -17.44
C THR A 3 -12.51 24.16 -16.40
N SER A 4 -12.84 22.96 -16.87
CA SER A 4 -12.84 21.76 -16.01
C SER A 4 -11.52 21.72 -15.23
N PRO A 5 -11.54 21.46 -13.91
CA PRO A 5 -10.32 21.45 -13.12
C PRO A 5 -9.36 20.46 -13.76
N GLU A 6 -8.16 20.93 -14.12
CA GLU A 6 -7.10 20.12 -14.70
C GLU A 6 -6.76 19.05 -13.65
N ILE A 7 -7.20 17.80 -13.88
CA ILE A 7 -7.00 16.70 -12.94
C ILE A 7 -5.50 16.39 -12.94
N ASP A 8 -4.88 16.53 -11.76
CA ASP A 8 -3.46 16.30 -11.55
C ASP A 8 -3.09 14.84 -11.92
N PRO A 9 -2.10 14.61 -12.81
CA PRO A 9 -1.57 13.28 -13.13
C PRO A 9 -1.07 12.48 -11.93
N SER A 10 -0.84 13.11 -10.78
CA SER A 10 -0.45 12.45 -9.54
C SER A 10 -1.62 12.14 -8.61
N ASP A 11 -2.87 12.41 -9.06
CA ASP A 11 -4.06 12.10 -8.29
C ASP A 11 -4.11 10.60 -7.98
N SER A 12 -3.95 10.32 -6.70
CA SER A 12 -3.92 8.98 -6.11
C SER A 12 -5.22 8.66 -5.37
N ARG A 13 -6.25 9.50 -5.51
CA ARG A 13 -7.54 9.33 -4.82
C ARG A 13 -8.17 7.97 -5.12
N ALA A 14 -8.23 7.58 -6.40
CA ALA A 14 -8.80 6.28 -6.79
C ALA A 14 -8.04 5.10 -6.16
N GLN A 15 -6.70 5.15 -6.11
CA GLN A 15 -5.91 4.13 -5.44
C GLN A 15 -6.19 4.08 -3.94
N ARG A 16 -6.30 5.24 -3.27
CA ARG A 16 -6.61 5.32 -1.83
C ARG A 16 -8.02 4.83 -1.50
N GLU A 17 -8.99 5.13 -2.36
CA GLU A 17 -10.37 4.65 -2.21
C GLU A 17 -10.41 3.11 -2.29
N VAL A 18 -9.69 2.51 -3.24
CA VAL A 18 -9.60 1.05 -3.34
C VAL A 18 -8.77 0.44 -2.20
N GLU A 19 -7.68 1.08 -1.77
CA GLU A 19 -6.94 0.67 -0.56
C GLU A 19 -7.86 0.61 0.66
N ALA A 20 -8.71 1.62 0.85
CA ALA A 20 -9.69 1.65 1.94
C ALA A 20 -10.72 0.51 1.84
N VAL A 21 -11.18 0.17 0.63
CA VAL A 21 -12.06 -0.99 0.41
C VAL A 21 -11.35 -2.30 0.75
N MET A 22 -10.10 -2.47 0.32
CA MET A 22 -9.32 -3.66 0.62
C MET A 22 -9.12 -3.84 2.13
N LEU A 23 -8.78 -2.77 2.85
CA LEU A 23 -8.65 -2.79 4.31
C LEU A 23 -9.97 -3.13 5.01
N ARG A 24 -11.10 -2.61 4.51
CA ARG A 24 -12.43 -2.96 5.03
C ARG A 24 -12.76 -4.43 4.83
N ARG A 25 -12.47 -5.00 3.65
CA ARG A 25 -12.65 -6.43 3.41
C ARG A 25 -11.77 -7.28 4.31
N LEU A 26 -10.55 -6.84 4.60
CA LEU A 26 -9.69 -7.52 5.57
C LEU A 26 -10.31 -7.51 6.97
N GLU A 27 -10.88 -6.38 7.39
CA GLU A 27 -11.57 -6.22 8.67
C GLU A 27 -12.84 -7.08 8.76
N GLU A 28 -13.69 -7.07 7.72
CA GLU A 28 -14.91 -7.89 7.65
C GLU A 28 -14.63 -9.40 7.73
N ARG A 29 -13.49 -9.85 7.17
CA ARG A 29 -13.04 -11.26 7.25
C ARG A 29 -12.49 -11.63 8.62
N ASN A 30 -12.18 -10.65 9.46
CA ASN A 30 -11.59 -10.84 10.78
C ASN A 30 -12.37 -10.04 11.85
N PRO A 31 -13.64 -10.41 12.13
CA PRO A 31 -14.55 -9.59 12.94
C PRO A 31 -14.10 -9.40 14.39
N THR A 32 -13.17 -10.23 14.88
CA THR A 32 -12.62 -10.15 16.23
C THR A 32 -11.41 -9.21 16.33
N TRP A 33 -10.91 -8.71 15.20
CA TRP A 33 -9.77 -7.78 15.19
C TRP A 33 -10.25 -6.37 15.53
N LYS A 34 -9.62 -5.77 16.53
CA LYS A 34 -9.92 -4.39 16.93
C LYS A 34 -8.99 -3.42 16.20
N ARG A 35 -9.55 -2.54 15.37
CA ARG A 35 -8.81 -1.46 14.71
C ARG A 35 -8.21 -0.51 15.74
N LEU A 36 -6.96 -0.11 15.53
CA LEU A 36 -6.26 0.86 16.37
C LEU A 36 -5.77 2.05 15.53
N ALA A 37 -5.77 3.24 16.14
CA ALA A 37 -5.00 4.36 15.62
C ALA A 37 -3.50 4.10 15.88
N TRP A 38 -2.65 4.25 14.85
CA TRP A 38 -1.23 3.93 14.99
C TRP A 38 -0.55 4.75 16.08
N GLN A 39 -0.82 6.05 16.15
CA GLN A 39 -0.21 6.94 17.16
C GLN A 39 -0.50 6.44 18.58
N GLU A 40 -1.73 6.03 18.86
CA GLU A 40 -2.11 5.48 20.16
C GLU A 40 -1.44 4.13 20.43
N ALA A 41 -1.42 3.24 19.44
CA ALA A 41 -0.77 1.94 19.55
C ALA A 41 0.74 2.08 19.79
N ALA A 42 1.42 2.92 19.01
CA ALA A 42 2.86 3.15 19.09
C ALA A 42 3.27 3.81 20.42
N LEU A 43 2.47 4.76 20.92
CA LEU A 43 2.68 5.36 22.25
C LEU A 43 2.47 4.34 23.36
N GLY A 44 1.39 3.55 23.29
CA GLY A 44 1.11 2.48 24.27
C GLY A 44 2.17 1.38 24.30
N LEU A 45 2.87 1.16 23.19
CA LEU A 45 4.00 0.24 23.07
C LEU A 45 5.36 0.87 23.44
N GLY A 46 5.40 2.16 23.77
CA GLY A 46 6.63 2.86 24.14
C GLY A 46 7.62 3.01 22.99
N LEU A 47 7.15 3.03 21.74
CA LEU A 47 8.04 3.12 20.58
C LEU A 47 8.76 4.48 20.52
N PRO A 48 10.05 4.53 20.14
CA PRO A 48 10.75 5.79 19.88
C PRO A 48 10.05 6.69 18.85
N PRO A 49 10.23 8.03 18.90
CA PRO A 49 9.52 8.97 18.02
C PRO A 49 9.68 8.71 16.52
N ILE A 50 10.81 8.14 16.08
CA ILE A 50 11.03 7.78 14.68
C ILE A 50 10.04 6.71 14.20
N TRP A 51 9.73 5.74 15.06
CA TRP A 51 8.82 4.63 14.74
C TRP A 51 7.35 5.05 14.92
N GLN A 52 7.05 6.00 15.80
CA GLN A 52 5.72 6.61 15.88
C GLN A 52 5.35 7.37 14.58
N LYS A 53 6.34 7.90 13.85
CA LYS A 53 6.16 8.59 12.56
C LYS A 53 6.08 7.64 11.37
N ALA A 54 6.48 6.38 11.52
CA ALA A 54 6.39 5.36 10.48
C ALA A 54 4.96 4.81 10.42
N VAL A 55 4.02 5.63 9.98
CA VAL A 55 2.59 5.31 9.98
C VAL A 55 2.31 4.19 8.96
N PRO A 56 1.84 3.01 9.40
CA PRO A 56 1.29 2.02 8.49
C PRO A 56 -0.09 2.45 8.03
N ASP A 57 -0.58 1.92 6.91
CA ASP A 57 -1.94 2.21 6.45
C ASP A 57 -2.99 1.72 7.47
N ALA A 58 -2.60 0.74 8.28
CA ALA A 58 -3.53 -0.02 9.06
C ALA A 58 -2.89 -0.81 10.20
N VAL A 59 -3.52 -0.75 11.38
CA VAL A 59 -3.17 -1.59 12.52
C VAL A 59 -4.41 -2.15 13.19
N TRP A 60 -4.35 -3.44 13.54
CA TRP A 60 -5.33 -4.11 14.38
C TRP A 60 -4.67 -4.84 15.55
N LYS A 61 -5.47 -5.14 16.56
CA LYS A 61 -5.12 -6.06 17.64
C LYS A 61 -6.10 -7.23 17.67
N THR A 62 -5.58 -8.44 17.68
CA THR A 62 -6.39 -9.66 17.77
C THR A 62 -6.82 -9.91 19.21
N GLU A 63 -7.78 -10.81 19.42
CA GLU A 63 -8.22 -11.24 20.76
C GLU A 63 -7.11 -11.88 21.59
N CYS A 64 -6.15 -12.55 20.95
CA CYS A 64 -4.98 -13.12 21.62
C CYS A 64 -3.87 -12.10 21.87
N GLY A 65 -4.09 -10.83 21.54
CA GLY A 65 -3.16 -9.73 21.79
C GLY A 65 -2.06 -9.55 20.75
N GLU A 66 -2.10 -10.28 19.64
CA GLU A 66 -1.20 -10.10 18.50
C GLU A 66 -1.50 -8.76 17.78
N THR A 67 -0.46 -8.07 17.35
CA THR A 67 -0.56 -6.81 16.59
C THR A 67 -0.45 -7.10 15.09
N ILE A 68 -1.44 -6.70 14.31
CA ILE A 68 -1.42 -6.83 12.85
C ILE A 68 -1.09 -5.47 12.25
N VAL A 69 0.02 -5.37 11.54
CA VAL A 69 0.48 -4.15 10.85
C VAL A 69 0.37 -4.35 9.34
N VAL A 70 -0.26 -3.42 8.63
CA VAL A 70 -0.61 -3.61 7.22
C VAL A 70 -0.23 -2.41 6.36
N GLU A 71 0.37 -2.70 5.20
CA GLU A 71 0.46 -1.81 4.04
C GLU A 71 -0.49 -2.30 2.95
N ALA A 72 -1.21 -1.39 2.32
CA ALA A 72 -2.11 -1.67 1.21
C ALA A 72 -1.56 -1.09 -0.09
N TYR A 73 -1.66 -1.86 -1.17
CA TYR A 73 -1.19 -1.45 -2.48
C TYR A 73 -2.19 -1.85 -3.56
N SER A 74 -2.98 -0.88 -4.05
CA SER A 74 -4.14 -1.14 -4.90
C SER A 74 -3.89 -1.03 -6.41
N ARG A 75 -2.67 -1.27 -6.92
CA ARG A 75 -2.47 -1.22 -8.38
C ARG A 75 -2.85 -2.52 -9.07
N ILE A 76 -3.21 -2.43 -10.35
CA ILE A 76 -3.42 -3.57 -11.24
C ILE A 76 -2.62 -3.37 -12.54
N GLY A 77 -2.28 -4.46 -13.20
CA GLY A 77 -1.45 -4.47 -14.42
C GLY A 77 0.05 -4.52 -14.14
N GLN A 78 0.85 -4.29 -15.20
CA GLN A 78 2.30 -4.47 -15.13
C GLN A 78 2.98 -3.47 -14.18
N LEU A 79 3.84 -3.98 -13.31
CA LEU A 79 4.62 -3.16 -12.38
C LEU A 79 5.78 -2.44 -13.08
N THR A 80 5.67 -1.12 -13.20
CA THR A 80 6.75 -0.23 -13.65
C THR A 80 7.86 -0.14 -12.59
N ALA A 81 9.00 0.46 -12.93
CA ALA A 81 10.09 0.70 -11.96
C ALA A 81 9.63 1.55 -10.76
N GLY A 82 8.79 2.57 -10.98
CA GLY A 82 8.22 3.38 -9.91
C GLY A 82 7.30 2.60 -9.00
N HIS A 83 6.52 1.66 -9.56
CA HIS A 83 5.66 0.76 -8.80
C HIS A 83 6.47 -0.16 -7.89
N ARG A 84 7.52 -0.79 -8.44
CA ARG A 84 8.43 -1.64 -7.66
C ARG A 84 9.15 -0.86 -6.56
N ARG A 85 9.55 0.39 -6.85
CA ARG A 85 10.15 1.27 -5.84
C ARG A 85 9.19 1.55 -4.68
N LYS A 86 7.91 1.85 -4.95
CA LYS A 86 6.92 2.07 -3.89
C LYS A 86 6.78 0.83 -3.00
N LEU A 87 6.55 -0.34 -3.61
CA LEU A 87 6.47 -1.62 -2.89
C LEU A 87 7.74 -1.93 -2.07
N ALA A 88 8.93 -1.63 -2.60
CA ALA A 88 10.19 -1.78 -1.87
C ALA A 88 10.25 -0.85 -0.64
N MET A 89 9.78 0.40 -0.76
CA MET A 89 9.72 1.33 0.37
C MET A 89 8.74 0.87 1.43
N ASP A 90 7.57 0.36 1.02
CA ASP A 90 6.56 -0.19 1.94
C ASP A 90 7.12 -1.42 2.68
N ALA A 91 7.84 -2.30 1.97
CA ALA A 91 8.54 -3.44 2.58
C ALA A 91 9.65 -3.02 3.57
N LEU A 92 10.45 -2.00 3.24
CA LEU A 92 11.47 -1.47 4.15
C LEU A 92 10.84 -0.85 5.40
N LYS A 93 9.69 -0.17 5.25
CA LYS A 93 8.92 0.36 6.39
C LYS A 93 8.46 -0.77 7.31
N LEU A 94 7.89 -1.84 6.75
CA LEU A 94 7.46 -3.01 7.52
C LEU A 94 8.63 -3.74 8.21
N LEU A 95 9.79 -3.85 7.56
CA LEU A 95 11.01 -4.40 8.21
C LEU A 95 11.49 -3.53 9.37
N GLY A 96 11.47 -2.20 9.21
CA GLY A 96 11.81 -1.27 10.29
C GLY A 96 10.87 -1.39 11.48
N LEU A 97 9.56 -1.46 11.22
CA LEU A 97 8.55 -1.69 12.26
C LEU A 97 8.72 -3.05 12.93
N ARG A 98 9.05 -4.09 12.15
CA ARG A 98 9.38 -5.43 12.68
C ARG A 98 10.53 -5.39 13.68
N HIS A 99 11.60 -4.69 13.33
CA HIS A 99 12.72 -4.50 14.24
C HIS A 99 12.28 -3.76 15.52
N ALA A 100 11.56 -2.65 15.38
CA ALA A 100 11.10 -1.83 16.51
C ALA A 100 10.14 -2.55 17.46
N LEU A 101 9.28 -3.41 16.94
CA LEU A 101 8.25 -4.12 17.70
C LEU A 101 8.75 -5.44 18.31
N SER A 102 9.87 -5.98 17.82
CA SER A 102 10.35 -7.34 18.15
C SER A 102 10.51 -7.64 19.65
N SER A 103 10.81 -6.63 20.47
CA SER A 103 10.98 -6.79 21.92
C SER A 103 9.76 -6.38 22.74
N VAL A 104 8.72 -5.81 22.13
CA VAL A 104 7.59 -5.20 22.85
C VAL A 104 6.22 -5.74 22.43
N ALA A 105 6.12 -6.44 21.29
CA ALA A 105 4.87 -7.00 20.81
C ALA A 105 5.09 -8.26 19.97
N ASN A 106 4.18 -9.23 20.09
CA ASN A 106 4.00 -10.23 19.04
C ASN A 106 3.23 -9.58 17.88
N ALA A 107 3.82 -9.57 16.69
CA ALA A 107 3.27 -8.84 15.56
C ALA A 107 3.41 -9.58 14.22
N ARG A 108 2.36 -9.49 13.41
CA ARG A 108 2.33 -9.91 12.00
C ARG A 108 2.32 -8.70 11.08
N TYR A 109 2.98 -8.84 9.94
CA TYR A 109 3.15 -7.79 8.95
C TYR A 109 2.52 -8.27 7.66
N LEU A 110 1.54 -7.55 7.15
CA LEU A 110 0.81 -7.91 5.93
C LEU A 110 1.07 -6.88 4.84
N LEU A 111 1.24 -7.35 3.61
CA LEU A 111 1.15 -6.55 2.41
C LEU A 111 -0.13 -6.94 1.67
N LEU A 112 -1.10 -6.05 1.65
CA LEU A 112 -2.42 -6.28 1.07
C LEU A 112 -2.44 -5.81 -0.38
N VAL A 113 -2.72 -6.73 -1.31
CA VAL A 113 -2.72 -6.46 -2.77
C VAL A 113 -3.97 -7.01 -3.45
N PRO A 114 -4.34 -6.50 -4.64
CA PRO A 114 -5.32 -7.16 -5.50
C PRO A 114 -4.84 -8.54 -5.96
N ASP A 115 -5.77 -9.47 -6.21
CA ASP A 115 -5.46 -10.82 -6.72
C ASP A 115 -4.63 -10.77 -8.02
N GLU A 116 -4.88 -9.76 -8.86
CA GLU A 116 -4.19 -9.55 -10.14
C GLU A 116 -2.68 -9.31 -10.02
N LEU A 117 -2.21 -8.89 -8.84
CA LEU A 117 -0.78 -8.66 -8.60
C LEU A 117 -0.07 -9.85 -7.97
N VAL A 118 -0.79 -10.84 -7.46
CA VAL A 118 -0.19 -11.93 -6.66
C VAL A 118 0.89 -12.66 -7.43
N GLU A 119 0.61 -13.06 -8.66
CA GLU A 119 1.57 -13.78 -9.51
C GLU A 119 2.83 -12.97 -9.80
N SER A 120 2.69 -11.66 -9.96
CA SER A 120 3.84 -10.75 -10.17
C SER A 120 4.72 -10.58 -8.92
N LEU A 121 4.20 -10.94 -7.75
CA LEU A 121 4.83 -10.74 -6.44
C LEU A 121 5.22 -12.04 -5.74
N ARG A 122 4.81 -13.22 -6.25
CA ARG A 122 5.16 -14.55 -5.69
C ARG A 122 6.17 -15.34 -6.53
N GLY A 123 6.64 -14.80 -7.64
CA GLY A 123 7.59 -15.48 -8.53
C GLY A 123 9.04 -15.53 -8.02
N ASP A 124 9.91 -16.12 -8.83
CA ASP A 124 11.34 -16.19 -8.54
C ASP A 124 12.03 -14.83 -8.71
N GLY A 125 13.02 -14.57 -7.86
CA GLY A 125 13.89 -13.40 -7.95
C GLY A 125 14.01 -12.62 -6.66
N TRP A 126 14.99 -11.71 -6.64
CA TRP A 126 15.34 -10.97 -5.42
C TRP A 126 14.18 -10.12 -4.87
N PHE A 127 13.35 -9.56 -5.75
CA PHE A 127 12.30 -8.63 -5.35
C PHE A 127 11.12 -9.32 -4.65
N PRO A 128 10.46 -10.35 -5.24
CA PRO A 128 9.50 -11.19 -4.52
C PRO A 128 10.06 -11.78 -3.22
N ALA A 129 11.30 -12.29 -3.24
CA ALA A 129 11.95 -12.82 -2.05
C ALA A 129 12.09 -11.77 -0.94
N ALA A 130 12.53 -10.55 -1.28
CA ALA A 130 12.63 -9.45 -0.33
C ALA A 130 11.26 -9.06 0.26
N LEU A 131 10.20 -9.05 -0.55
CA LEU A 131 8.83 -8.79 -0.07
C LEU A 131 8.38 -9.86 0.93
N SER A 132 8.61 -11.14 0.63
CA SER A 132 8.24 -12.25 1.52
C SER A 132 8.97 -12.24 2.88
N LEU A 133 10.19 -11.69 2.93
CA LEU A 133 10.91 -11.50 4.19
C LEU A 133 10.31 -10.36 5.02
N ALA A 134 9.82 -9.32 4.36
CA ALA A 134 9.22 -8.16 5.01
C ALA A 134 7.83 -8.47 5.57
N ALA A 135 6.96 -9.11 4.78
CA ALA A 135 5.55 -9.26 5.08
C ALA A 135 4.90 -10.49 4.42
N GLU A 136 3.81 -10.94 5.02
CA GLU A 136 2.89 -11.90 4.43
C GLU A 136 2.06 -11.21 3.32
N LEU A 137 2.08 -11.79 2.12
CA LEU A 137 1.29 -11.27 1.01
C LEU A 137 -0.15 -11.78 1.10
N VAL A 138 -1.08 -10.87 1.39
CA VAL A 138 -2.52 -11.14 1.46
C VAL A 138 -3.19 -10.54 0.23
N SER A 139 -3.98 -11.35 -0.47
CA SER A 139 -4.69 -10.90 -1.66
C SER A 139 -6.16 -10.62 -1.40
N VAL A 140 -6.71 -9.67 -2.14
CA VAL A 140 -8.11 -9.26 -2.07
C VAL A 140 -8.70 -9.27 -3.47
N THR A 141 -9.79 -9.99 -3.64
CA THR A 141 -10.59 -9.94 -4.86
C THR A 141 -11.29 -8.59 -4.95
N LEU A 142 -11.05 -7.87 -6.05
CA LEU A 142 -11.72 -6.60 -6.34
C LEU A 142 -13.02 -6.82 -7.13
N ALA A 143 -14.04 -6.03 -6.82
CA ALA A 143 -15.27 -5.95 -7.60
C ALA A 143 -14.99 -5.36 -8.99
N PRO A 144 -15.82 -5.65 -10.01
CA PRO A 144 -15.66 -5.06 -11.35
C PRO A 144 -15.51 -3.53 -11.34
N GLU A 145 -16.29 -2.84 -10.49
CA GLU A 145 -16.30 -1.38 -10.39
C GLU A 145 -14.98 -0.84 -9.84
N GLU A 146 -14.39 -1.51 -8.85
CA GLU A 146 -13.10 -1.13 -8.26
C GLU A 146 -11.96 -1.35 -9.24
N ARG A 147 -12.00 -2.45 -10.01
CA ARG A 147 -11.03 -2.70 -11.09
C ARG A 147 -11.10 -1.62 -12.16
N GLU A 148 -12.31 -1.25 -12.56
CA GLU A 148 -12.51 -0.20 -13.56
C GLU A 148 -11.97 1.16 -13.04
N GLN A 149 -12.21 1.50 -11.78
CA GLN A 149 -11.63 2.69 -11.16
C GLN A 149 -10.10 2.72 -11.25
N LEU A 150 -9.44 1.58 -10.98
CA LEU A 150 -7.98 1.47 -11.05
C LEU A 150 -7.45 1.51 -12.49
N HIS A 151 -8.16 0.89 -13.44
CA HIS A 151 -7.80 0.97 -14.85
C HIS A 151 -7.87 2.41 -15.37
N GLN A 152 -8.96 3.12 -15.07
CA GLN A 152 -9.10 4.52 -15.44
C GLN A 152 -8.04 5.40 -14.78
N ALA A 153 -7.75 5.17 -13.50
CA ALA A 153 -6.69 5.89 -12.79
C ALA A 153 -5.31 5.65 -13.43
N SER A 154 -5.01 4.42 -13.81
CA SER A 154 -3.75 4.06 -14.47
C SER A 154 -3.64 4.71 -15.86
N ALA A 155 -4.73 4.73 -16.63
CA ALA A 155 -4.78 5.38 -17.94
C ALA A 155 -4.54 6.90 -17.83
N ARG A 156 -5.17 7.57 -16.86
CA ARG A 156 -4.94 9.01 -16.60
C ARG A 156 -3.49 9.30 -16.24
N GLN A 157 -2.89 8.51 -15.35
CA GLN A 157 -1.50 8.67 -14.93
C GLN A 157 -0.53 8.49 -16.11
N ALA A 158 -0.76 7.49 -16.96
CA ALA A 158 0.04 7.26 -18.16
C ALA A 158 -0.04 8.44 -19.16
N GLN A 159 -1.24 8.98 -19.38
CA GLN A 159 -1.44 10.15 -20.25
C GLN A 159 -0.72 11.39 -19.70
N GLY A 160 -0.81 11.65 -18.40
CA GLY A 160 -0.15 12.77 -17.76
C GLY A 160 1.39 12.67 -17.82
N GLN A 161 1.95 11.48 -17.57
CA GLN A 161 3.40 11.25 -17.73
C GLN A 161 3.86 11.47 -19.18
N ALA A 162 3.10 10.99 -20.16
CA ALA A 162 3.41 11.21 -21.57
C ALA A 162 3.33 12.69 -21.99
N ARG A 163 2.43 13.47 -21.38
CA ARG A 163 2.35 14.93 -21.60
C ARG A 163 3.55 15.66 -20.98
N LEU A 164 3.93 15.33 -19.75
CA LEU A 164 5.09 15.91 -19.07
C LEU A 164 6.40 15.62 -19.81
N LYS A 165 6.58 14.38 -20.30
CA LYS A 165 7.76 14.02 -21.10
C LYS A 165 7.88 14.88 -22.36
N ARG A 166 6.78 15.04 -23.11
CA ARG A 166 6.74 15.89 -24.32
C ARG A 166 7.05 17.36 -24.03
N LEU A 167 6.59 17.90 -22.89
CA LEU A 167 6.88 19.28 -22.48
C LEU A 167 8.32 19.48 -21.99
N GLY A 168 8.92 18.44 -21.38
CA GLY A 168 10.33 18.43 -20.99
C GLY A 168 11.25 18.37 -22.19
N ASP A 169 10.92 17.51 -23.17
CA ASP A 169 11.68 17.36 -24.41
C ASP A 169 11.58 18.61 -25.31
N GLY A 170 10.45 19.33 -25.27
CA GLY A 170 10.24 20.58 -26.02
C GLY A 170 10.91 21.84 -25.43
N ARG A 171 11.56 21.74 -24.27
CA ARG A 171 12.39 22.82 -23.69
C ARG A 171 13.89 22.67 -23.99
N ALA A 172 14.28 21.58 -24.66
CA ALA A 172 15.67 21.25 -24.97
C ALA A 172 16.09 21.68 -26.40
N THR A 173 15.32 22.54 -27.07
CA THR A 173 15.63 23.13 -28.38
C THR A 173 15.65 24.64 -28.29
#